data_AF-A0A7V0T6Q5-F1
#
_entry.id   AF-A0A7V0T6Q5-F1
#
_cell.length_a   1.000
_cell.length_b   1.000
_cell.length_c   1.000
_cell.angle_alpha   90.00
_cell.angle_beta   90.00
_cell.angle_gamma   90.00
#
_symmetry.space_group_name_H-M   'P 1'
#
loop_
_entity.id
_entity.type
_entity.pdbx_description
1 polymer ?
#
loop_
_entity_poly.entity_id
_entity_poly.type
_entity_poly.pdbx_seq_one_letter_code
_entity_poly.pdbx_strand_id
1 'polypeptide(L)'
;MLRRLSILLLAALLTGCGGDIIADSAELDRALVPAIDLTRHQEPEPARAAMAELLPAWEEFRERYHGYRPADPDWAAVFAEIDTLIADVADIVEDGDDFAFAAANLVDMRMMLAELRGAAGIEYYLDVLAELWEPAATGGDRPPAGECRRCRYRRNGVIVLVSTG
;
A
#
# COMPACT_ATOMS: atom_id res chain seq x y z
N MET A 1 40.08 -37.67 7.35
CA MET A 1 38.63 -37.94 7.45
C MET A 1 37.81 -36.71 7.88
N LEU A 2 38.18 -35.48 7.48
CA LEU A 2 37.48 -34.24 7.89
C LEU A 2 36.96 -33.40 6.70
N ARG A 3 36.86 -33.98 5.50
CA ARG A 3 36.54 -33.22 4.27
C ARG A 3 35.14 -33.48 3.71
N ARG A 4 34.32 -34.28 4.41
CA ARG A 4 32.97 -34.69 3.97
C ARG A 4 31.82 -34.13 4.82
N LEU A 5 32.11 -33.44 5.92
CA LEU A 5 31.09 -32.91 6.83
C LEU A 5 30.62 -31.47 6.50
N SER A 6 31.30 -30.76 5.60
CA SER A 6 30.98 -29.36 5.31
C SER A 6 29.87 -29.13 4.27
N ILE A 7 29.34 -30.19 3.64
CA ILE A 7 28.35 -30.06 2.56
C ILE A 7 26.90 -30.22 3.08
N LEU A 8 26.70 -30.75 4.30
CA LEU A 8 25.36 -31.04 4.82
C LEU A 8 24.74 -29.92 5.67
N LEU A 9 25.47 -28.84 5.98
CA LEU A 9 24.94 -27.74 6.80
C LEU A 9 24.36 -26.56 6.00
N LEU A 10 24.38 -26.61 4.66
CA LEU A 10 23.94 -25.49 3.80
C LEU A 10 22.59 -25.72 3.11
N ALA A 11 21.78 -26.68 3.56
CA ALA A 11 20.50 -27.05 2.93
C ALA A 11 19.25 -26.68 3.75
N ALA A 12 19.40 -26.07 4.93
CA ALA A 12 18.30 -25.86 5.87
C ALA A 12 17.66 -24.45 5.85
N LEU A 13 18.00 -23.58 4.88
CA LEU A 13 17.51 -22.19 4.83
C LEU A 13 16.47 -21.91 3.73
N LEU A 14 15.98 -22.94 3.03
CA LEU A 14 15.04 -22.75 1.91
C LEU A 14 13.65 -23.33 2.16
N THR A 15 13.25 -23.51 3.41
CA THR A 15 11.82 -23.65 3.74
C THR A 15 11.20 -22.25 3.74
N GLY A 16 11.16 -21.62 2.56
CA GLY A 16 10.27 -20.49 2.34
C GLY A 16 8.86 -21.03 2.51
N CYS A 17 8.22 -20.71 3.63
CA CYS A 17 6.78 -20.76 3.76
C CYS A 17 6.22 -19.72 2.77
N GLY A 18 6.11 -20.10 1.50
CA GLY A 18 5.39 -19.31 0.52
C GLY A 18 3.95 -19.20 1.02
N GLY A 19 3.56 -18.00 1.45
CA GLY A 19 2.18 -17.74 1.85
C GLY A 19 1.25 -17.84 0.64
N ASP A 20 -0.04 -18.00 0.93
CA ASP A 20 -1.08 -17.86 -0.09
C ASP A 20 -1.36 -16.36 -0.27
N ILE A 21 -0.78 -15.77 -1.31
CA ILE A 21 -0.87 -14.32 -1.56
C ILE A 21 -2.32 -13.85 -1.71
N ILE A 22 -3.26 -14.73 -2.11
CA ILE A 22 -4.67 -14.39 -2.20
C ILE A 22 -5.27 -14.28 -0.80
N ALA A 23 -5.02 -15.27 0.06
CA ALA A 23 -5.47 -15.25 1.45
C ALA A 23 -4.85 -14.08 2.24
N ASP A 24 -3.57 -13.82 2.03
CA ASP A 24 -2.84 -12.74 2.70
C ASP A 24 -3.25 -11.37 2.14
N SER A 25 -3.60 -11.25 0.86
CA SER A 25 -4.19 -10.01 0.31
C SER A 25 -5.55 -9.72 0.95
N ALA A 26 -6.35 -10.76 1.18
CA ALA A 26 -7.63 -10.62 1.88
C ALA A 26 -7.46 -10.20 3.35
N GLU A 27 -6.42 -10.68 4.02
CA GLU A 27 -6.10 -10.23 5.38
C GLU A 27 -5.64 -8.77 5.40
N LEU A 28 -4.79 -8.36 4.44
CA LEU A 28 -4.40 -6.95 4.31
C LEU A 28 -5.62 -6.05 4.05
N ASP A 29 -6.53 -6.45 3.17
CA ASP A 29 -7.76 -5.68 2.89
C ASP A 29 -8.69 -5.55 4.11
N ARG A 30 -8.69 -6.53 5.03
CA ARG A 30 -9.45 -6.43 6.29
C ARG A 30 -8.97 -5.27 7.16
N ALA A 31 -7.69 -4.91 7.09
CA ALA A 31 -7.16 -3.74 7.79
C ALA A 31 -7.24 -2.46 6.94
N LEU A 32 -6.99 -2.56 5.63
CA LEU A 32 -6.94 -1.42 4.72
C LEU A 32 -8.31 -0.76 4.49
N VAL A 33 -9.36 -1.56 4.26
CA VAL A 33 -10.70 -1.02 3.95
C VAL A 33 -11.26 -0.18 5.10
N PRO A 34 -11.22 -0.62 6.38
CA PRO A 34 -11.61 0.22 7.51
C PRO A 34 -10.75 1.49 7.63
N ALA A 35 -9.44 1.40 7.40
CA ALA A 35 -8.55 2.57 7.44
C ALA A 35 -8.94 3.60 6.37
N ILE A 36 -9.26 3.17 5.14
CA ILE A 36 -9.79 4.05 4.09
C ILE A 36 -11.08 4.72 4.55
N ASP A 37 -12.05 3.93 5.03
CA ASP A 37 -13.39 4.43 5.35
C ASP A 37 -13.38 5.42 6.53
N LEU A 38 -12.71 5.07 7.63
CA LEU A 38 -12.64 5.92 8.83
C LEU A 38 -11.84 7.19 8.60
N THR A 39 -10.75 7.10 7.83
CA THR A 39 -9.97 8.28 7.42
C THR A 39 -10.82 9.18 6.51
N ARG A 40 -11.57 8.61 5.56
CA ARG A 40 -12.46 9.35 4.64
C ARG A 40 -13.57 10.08 5.37
N HIS A 41 -14.09 9.52 6.46
CA HIS A 41 -15.10 10.13 7.32
C HIS A 41 -14.54 11.14 8.33
N GLN A 42 -13.22 11.36 8.35
CA GLN A 42 -12.53 12.30 9.24
C GLN A 42 -12.82 11.99 10.71
N GLU A 43 -12.79 10.71 11.08
CA GLU A 43 -12.95 10.27 12.46
C GLU A 43 -11.56 10.04 13.09
N PRO A 44 -10.97 11.00 13.83
CA PRO A 44 -9.53 10.95 14.12
C PRO A 44 -9.12 9.78 15.02
N GLU A 45 -9.84 9.56 16.13
CA GLU A 45 -9.54 8.44 17.03
C GLU A 45 -9.79 7.07 16.35
N PRO A 46 -10.94 6.84 15.68
CA PRO A 46 -11.13 5.61 14.91
C PRO A 46 -10.12 5.42 13.78
N ALA A 47 -9.74 6.47 13.05
CA ALA A 47 -8.76 6.40 11.99
C ALA A 47 -7.37 6.03 12.52
N ARG A 48 -6.93 6.62 13.63
CA ARG A 48 -5.67 6.22 14.30
C ARG A 48 -5.70 4.76 14.73
N ALA A 49 -6.82 4.30 15.31
CA ALA A 49 -6.98 2.91 15.67
C ALA A 49 -6.92 1.97 14.46
N ALA A 50 -7.54 2.35 13.33
CA ALA A 50 -7.47 1.58 12.09
C ALA A 50 -6.06 1.57 11.47
N MET A 51 -5.33 2.69 11.52
CA MET A 51 -3.93 2.75 11.11
C MET A 51 -3.04 1.86 11.98
N ALA A 52 -3.31 1.76 13.28
CA ALA A 52 -2.58 0.87 14.18
C ALA A 52 -2.76 -0.63 13.84
N GLU A 53 -3.86 -1.00 13.18
CA GLU A 53 -4.07 -2.35 12.64
C GLU A 53 -3.47 -2.52 11.24
N LEU A 54 -3.56 -1.49 10.38
CA LEU A 54 -3.05 -1.53 9.01
C LEU A 54 -1.52 -1.60 8.94
N LEU A 55 -0.81 -0.81 9.76
CA LEU A 55 0.65 -0.75 9.73
C LEU A 55 1.34 -2.12 9.94
N PRO A 56 1.01 -2.91 10.98
CA PRO A 56 1.59 -4.23 11.15
C PRO A 56 1.12 -5.23 10.06
N ALA A 57 -0.13 -5.13 9.60
CA ALA A 57 -0.62 -5.98 8.51
C ALA A 57 0.14 -5.73 7.20
N TRP A 58 0.45 -4.47 6.89
CA TRP A 58 1.29 -4.09 5.77
C TRP A 58 2.72 -4.61 5.92
N GLU A 59 3.33 -4.43 7.10
CA GLU A 59 4.68 -4.93 7.38
C GLU A 59 4.77 -6.45 7.15
N GLU A 60 3.83 -7.22 7.69
CA GLU A 60 3.80 -8.68 7.53
C GLU A 60 3.57 -9.11 6.07
N PHE A 61 2.71 -8.40 5.33
CA PHE A 61 2.49 -8.66 3.91
C PHE A 61 3.76 -8.36 3.09
N ARG A 62 4.40 -7.22 3.34
CA ARG A 62 5.62 -6.79 2.68
C ARG A 62 6.78 -7.73 2.94
N GLU A 63 7.01 -8.16 4.18
CA GLU A 63 8.08 -9.09 4.51
C GLU A 63 7.96 -10.42 3.74
N ARG A 64 6.73 -10.92 3.57
CA ARG A 64 6.46 -12.14 2.81
C ARG A 64 6.62 -11.94 1.31
N TYR A 65 6.14 -10.83 0.77
CA TYR A 65 5.92 -10.71 -0.67
C TYR A 65 6.83 -9.72 -1.40
N HIS A 66 7.55 -8.82 -0.73
CA HIS A 66 8.47 -7.89 -1.39
C HIS A 66 9.49 -8.63 -2.28
N GLY A 67 10.01 -9.76 -1.82
CA GLY A 67 10.96 -10.60 -2.57
C GLY A 67 10.33 -11.68 -3.45
N TYR A 68 9.01 -11.70 -3.62
CA TYR A 68 8.29 -12.80 -4.27
C TYR A 68 8.60 -12.93 -5.76
N ARG A 69 8.81 -11.80 -6.47
CA ARG A 69 9.15 -11.77 -7.89
C ARG A 69 10.45 -10.99 -8.14
N PRO A 70 11.62 -11.55 -7.79
CA PRO A 70 12.89 -10.81 -7.84
C PRO A 70 13.37 -10.47 -9.25
N ALA A 71 12.81 -11.10 -10.29
CA ALA A 71 13.10 -10.80 -11.69
C ALA A 71 12.19 -9.69 -12.27
N ASP A 72 11.21 -9.23 -11.49
CA ASP A 72 10.26 -8.21 -11.87
C ASP A 72 10.67 -6.89 -11.18
N PRO A 73 11.24 -5.92 -11.91
CA PRO A 73 11.71 -4.67 -11.32
C PRO A 73 10.55 -3.81 -10.79
N ASP A 74 9.36 -3.92 -11.37
CA ASP A 74 8.19 -3.14 -10.96
C ASP A 74 7.66 -3.66 -9.62
N TRP A 75 7.83 -4.95 -9.35
CA TRP A 75 7.41 -5.57 -8.09
C TRP A 75 8.04 -4.91 -6.86
N ALA A 76 9.37 -4.90 -6.78
CA ALA A 76 10.04 -4.27 -5.65
C ALA A 76 9.80 -2.74 -5.59
N ALA A 77 9.68 -2.09 -6.75
CA ALA A 77 9.43 -0.66 -6.83
C ALA A 77 8.07 -0.26 -6.22
N VAL A 78 7.01 -1.01 -6.54
CA VAL A 78 5.66 -0.75 -5.98
C VAL A 78 5.64 -0.90 -4.47
N PHE A 79 6.29 -1.92 -3.90
CA PHE A 79 6.36 -2.06 -2.45
C PHE A 79 7.09 -0.88 -1.79
N ALA A 80 8.17 -0.37 -2.40
CA ALA A 80 8.88 0.80 -1.88
C ALA A 80 8.05 2.09 -1.99
N GLU A 81 7.24 2.22 -3.04
CA GLU A 81 6.30 3.33 -3.20
C GLU A 81 5.19 3.28 -2.13
N ILE A 82 4.64 2.09 -1.85
CA ILE A 82 3.66 1.90 -0.77
C ILE A 82 4.29 2.19 0.60
N ASP A 83 5.53 1.76 0.86
CA ASP A 83 6.24 2.08 2.12
C ASP A 83 6.35 3.59 2.36
N THR A 84 6.59 4.37 1.29
CA THR A 84 6.65 5.83 1.38
C THR A 84 5.26 6.41 1.64
N LEU A 85 4.27 5.96 0.87
CA LEU A 85 2.90 6.45 0.98
C LEU A 85 2.30 6.18 2.35
N ILE A 86 2.47 4.98 2.90
CA ILE A 86 1.84 4.60 4.18
C ILE A 86 2.48 5.33 5.36
N ALA A 87 3.76 5.66 5.27
CA ALA A 87 4.45 6.51 6.25
C ALA A 87 3.87 7.93 6.24
N ASP A 88 3.73 8.55 5.06
CA ASP A 88 3.13 9.88 4.93
C ASP A 88 1.68 9.91 5.46
N VAL A 89 0.89 8.87 5.15
CA VAL A 89 -0.48 8.75 5.66
C VAL A 89 -0.51 8.60 7.18
N ALA A 90 0.40 7.81 7.77
CA ALA A 90 0.45 7.61 9.21
C ALA A 90 0.73 8.93 9.95
N ASP A 91 1.67 9.73 9.46
CA ASP A 91 1.98 11.05 10.02
C ASP A 91 0.75 11.99 9.96
N ILE A 92 0.06 12.04 8.81
CA ILE A 92 -1.14 12.88 8.64
C ILE A 92 -2.29 12.47 9.58
N VAL A 93 -2.53 11.17 9.72
CA VAL A 93 -3.59 10.65 10.60
C VAL A 93 -3.26 10.88 12.07
N GLU A 94 -2.00 10.74 12.46
CA GLU A 94 -1.53 11.00 13.82
C GLU A 94 -1.72 12.48 14.18
N ASP A 95 -1.20 13.38 13.34
CA ASP A 95 -1.29 14.84 13.51
C ASP A 95 -2.73 15.36 13.37
N GLY A 96 -3.62 14.56 12.79
CA GLY A 96 -5.03 14.90 12.57
C GLY A 96 -5.22 15.97 11.49
N ASP A 97 -4.40 15.94 10.43
CA ASP A 97 -4.32 16.97 9.40
C ASP A 97 -5.22 16.66 8.17
N ASP A 98 -4.69 16.63 6.95
CA ASP A 98 -5.46 16.46 5.71
C ASP A 98 -5.99 15.01 5.53
N PHE A 99 -7.01 14.64 6.29
CA PHE A 99 -7.70 13.35 6.21
C PHE A 99 -8.21 13.02 4.79
N ALA A 100 -8.56 14.03 3.99
CA ALA A 100 -8.99 13.80 2.62
C ALA A 100 -7.81 13.31 1.75
N PHE A 101 -6.64 13.92 1.90
CA PHE A 101 -5.42 13.46 1.25
C PHE A 101 -4.98 12.08 1.78
N ALA A 102 -5.03 11.85 3.08
CA ALA A 102 -4.70 10.55 3.68
C ALA A 102 -5.59 9.42 3.13
N ALA A 103 -6.91 9.63 3.11
CA ALA A 103 -7.85 8.64 2.59
C ALA A 103 -7.65 8.36 1.09
N ALA A 104 -7.30 9.38 0.30
CA ALA A 104 -7.00 9.19 -1.12
C ALA A 104 -5.75 8.33 -1.32
N ASN A 105 -4.69 8.57 -0.55
CA ASN A 105 -3.47 7.77 -0.63
C ASN A 105 -3.71 6.30 -0.21
N LEU A 106 -4.54 6.04 0.80
CA LEU A 106 -4.90 4.66 1.15
C LEU A 106 -5.66 3.93 0.02
N VAL A 107 -6.48 4.66 -0.75
CA VAL A 107 -7.08 4.11 -1.98
C VAL A 107 -6.00 3.84 -3.03
N ASP A 108 -5.05 4.76 -3.22
CA ASP A 108 -3.94 4.57 -4.16
C ASP A 108 -3.10 3.34 -3.80
N MET A 109 -2.85 3.08 -2.50
CA MET A 109 -2.22 1.83 -2.04
C MET A 109 -2.98 0.60 -2.54
N ARG A 110 -4.32 0.59 -2.38
CA ARG A 110 -5.15 -0.51 -2.84
C ARG A 110 -5.06 -0.71 -4.36
N MET A 111 -5.06 0.39 -5.12
CA MET A 111 -4.95 0.36 -6.59
C MET A 111 -3.58 -0.12 -7.05
N MET A 112 -2.50 0.35 -6.45
CA MET A 112 -1.15 -0.13 -6.74
C MET A 112 -1.02 -1.64 -6.51
N LEU A 113 -1.61 -2.17 -5.44
CA LEU A 113 -1.63 -3.61 -5.17
C LEU A 113 -2.47 -4.39 -6.20
N ALA A 114 -3.61 -3.85 -6.62
CA ALA A 114 -4.45 -4.46 -7.64
C ALA A 114 -3.74 -4.51 -9.00
N GLU A 115 -3.13 -3.40 -9.43
CA GLU A 115 -2.33 -3.33 -10.67
C GLU A 115 -1.15 -4.31 -10.62
N LEU A 116 -0.45 -4.37 -9.48
CA LEU A 116 0.68 -5.27 -9.30
C LEU A 116 0.26 -6.74 -9.39
N ARG A 117 -0.84 -7.13 -8.74
CA ARG A 117 -1.40 -8.48 -8.85
C ARG A 117 -1.85 -8.79 -10.27
N GLY A 118 -2.54 -7.84 -10.92
CA GLY A 118 -2.98 -7.97 -12.31
C GLY A 118 -1.82 -8.21 -13.28
N ALA A 119 -0.75 -7.41 -13.19
CA ALA A 119 0.46 -7.58 -13.99
C ALA A 119 1.15 -8.93 -13.75
N ALA A 120 1.07 -9.45 -12.52
CA ALA A 120 1.62 -10.74 -12.15
C ALA A 120 0.72 -11.95 -12.51
N GLY A 121 -0.49 -11.71 -13.03
CA GLY A 121 -1.48 -12.75 -13.33
C GLY A 121 -2.11 -13.38 -12.09
N ILE A 122 -2.15 -12.64 -10.97
CA ILE A 122 -2.75 -13.07 -9.71
C ILE A 122 -4.20 -12.59 -9.71
N GLU A 123 -5.14 -13.51 -9.93
CA GLU A 123 -6.55 -13.19 -9.90
C GLU A 123 -7.05 -13.08 -8.45
N TYR A 124 -7.47 -11.87 -8.07
CA TYR A 124 -8.02 -11.59 -6.76
C TYR A 124 -9.36 -10.85 -6.88
N TYR A 125 -10.41 -11.44 -6.34
CA TYR A 125 -11.79 -11.00 -6.59
C TYR A 125 -12.08 -9.57 -6.10
N LEU A 126 -11.45 -9.10 -5.00
CA LEU A 126 -11.69 -7.74 -4.52
C LEU A 126 -11.08 -6.66 -5.43
N ASP A 127 -10.12 -6.99 -6.28
CA ASP A 127 -9.58 -6.05 -7.29
C ASP A 127 -10.64 -5.73 -8.34
N VAL A 128 -11.34 -6.77 -8.82
CA VAL A 128 -12.47 -6.61 -9.76
C VAL A 128 -13.58 -5.75 -9.15
N LEU A 129 -13.86 -5.93 -7.85
CA LEU A 129 -14.85 -5.11 -7.16
C LEU A 129 -14.38 -3.66 -6.95
N ALA A 130 -13.09 -3.45 -6.69
CA ALA A 130 -12.51 -2.14 -6.50
C ALA A 130 -12.62 -1.30 -7.77
N GLU A 131 -12.25 -1.86 -8.93
CA GLU A 131 -12.37 -1.19 -10.24
C GLU A 131 -13.81 -0.74 -10.56
N LEU A 132 -14.80 -1.53 -10.14
CA LEU A 132 -16.22 -1.22 -10.36
C LEU A 132 -16.74 -0.11 -9.44
N TRP A 133 -16.20 0.02 -8.22
CA TRP A 133 -16.70 0.93 -7.20
C TRP A 133 -15.93 2.24 -7.11
N GLU A 134 -14.63 2.19 -7.37
CA GLU A 134 -13.71 3.31 -7.36
C GLU A 134 -13.10 3.43 -8.77
N PRO A 135 -13.89 3.84 -9.79
CA PRO A 135 -13.32 4.06 -11.12
C PRO A 135 -12.21 5.08 -10.94
N ALA A 136 -10.97 4.66 -11.23
CA ALA A 136 -9.73 5.41 -11.01
C ALA A 136 -10.04 6.90 -10.99
N ALA A 137 -10.01 7.52 -9.80
CA ALA A 137 -10.39 8.90 -9.62
C ALA A 137 -9.76 9.69 -10.76
N THR A 138 -10.58 10.10 -11.71
CA THR A 138 -10.17 10.38 -13.09
C THR A 138 -8.94 11.27 -13.11
N GLY A 139 -7.81 10.74 -13.55
CA GLY A 139 -6.60 11.45 -14.00
C GLY A 139 -6.50 12.92 -13.56
N GLY A 140 -6.35 13.16 -12.26
CA GLY A 140 -5.77 14.40 -11.80
C GLY A 140 -4.26 14.19 -11.80
N ASP A 141 -3.57 14.74 -12.80
CA ASP A 141 -2.12 14.65 -12.98
C ASP A 141 -1.37 14.57 -11.65
N ARG A 142 -0.81 13.39 -11.35
CA ARG A 142 0.13 13.19 -10.25
C ARG A 142 1.41 13.98 -10.60
N PRO A 143 1.78 15.05 -9.86
CA PRO A 143 3.12 15.59 -10.03
C PRO A 143 4.14 14.55 -9.52
N PRO A 144 5.30 14.40 -10.18
CA PRO A 144 6.31 13.45 -9.75
C PRO A 144 6.78 13.73 -8.31
N ALA A 145 7.07 12.66 -7.57
CA ALA A 145 7.54 12.73 -6.19
C ALA A 145 8.80 13.60 -6.10
N GLY A 146 8.72 14.69 -5.31
CA GLY A 146 9.82 15.64 -5.07
C GLY A 146 9.52 17.10 -5.38
N GLU A 147 8.40 17.43 -6.03
CA GLU A 147 8.02 18.81 -6.38
C GLU A 147 6.64 19.21 -5.83
N CYS A 148 6.44 19.31 -4.51
CA CYS A 148 5.26 20.03 -4.02
C CYS A 148 5.60 20.96 -2.84
N ARG A 149 5.91 22.22 -3.18
CA ARG A 149 5.84 23.36 -2.24
C ARG A 149 4.57 24.22 -2.43
N ARG A 150 3.73 23.91 -3.41
CA ARG A 150 2.40 24.50 -3.69
C ARG A 150 1.73 23.69 -4.79
N CYS A 151 0.85 22.77 -4.44
CA CYS A 151 0.04 22.08 -5.45
C CYS A 151 -1.29 22.83 -5.65
N ARG A 152 -1.62 23.12 -6.92
CA ARG A 152 -2.98 23.48 -7.33
C ARG A 152 -3.74 22.18 -7.53
N TYR A 153 -4.71 21.89 -6.68
CA TYR A 153 -5.62 20.79 -6.90
C TYR A 153 -6.93 21.29 -7.54
N ARG A 154 -7.49 20.50 -8.46
CA ARG A 154 -8.73 20.82 -9.16
C ARG A 154 -9.84 19.90 -8.65
N ARG A 155 -10.73 20.42 -7.79
CA ARG A 155 -11.92 19.70 -7.31
C ARG A 155 -13.15 20.29 -8.00
N ASN A 156 -13.93 19.48 -8.71
CA ASN A 156 -15.19 19.89 -9.37
C ASN A 156 -15.08 21.16 -10.24
N GLY A 157 -13.98 21.31 -11.00
CA GLY A 157 -13.76 22.46 -11.88
C GLY A 157 -13.33 23.75 -11.18
N VAL A 158 -13.17 23.74 -9.85
CA VAL A 158 -12.68 24.89 -9.07
C VAL A 158 -11.21 24.67 -8.72
N ILE A 159 -10.37 25.68 -9.00
CA ILE A 159 -8.97 25.70 -8.57
C ILE A 159 -8.96 26.19 -7.12
N VAL A 160 -8.56 25.31 -6.20
CA VAL A 160 -8.37 25.68 -4.80
C VAL A 160 -6.88 25.88 -4.55
N LEU A 161 -6.52 27.04 -3.99
CA LEU A 161 -5.16 27.33 -3.54
C LEU A 161 -5.09 26.98 -2.06
N VAL A 162 -4.39 25.90 -1.72
CA VAL A 162 -4.01 25.63 -0.34
C VAL A 162 -2.70 26.38 -0.10
N SER A 163 -2.75 27.41 0.75
CA SER A 163 -1.55 28.05 1.28
C SER A 163 -1.34 27.47 2.67
N THR A 164 -0.33 26.64 2.84
CA THR A 164 0.21 26.37 4.17
C THR A 164 0.83 27.67 4.69
N GLY A 165 0.37 28.09 5.85
CA GLY A 165 0.96 29.16 6.67
C GLY A 165 1.47 28.55 7.96
#